data_AF-A0A2H9LXJ1-F1
#
_entry.id   AF-A0A2H9LXJ1-F1
#
_cell.length_a   1.000
_cell.length_b   1.000
_cell.length_c   1.000
_cell.angle_alpha   90.00
_cell.angle_beta   90.00
_cell.angle_gamma   90.00
#
_symmetry.space_group_name_H-M   'P 1'
#
loop_
_entity.id
_entity.type
_entity.pdbx_description
1 polymer ?
#
loop_
_entity_poly.entity_id
_entity_poly.type
_entity_poly.pdbx_seq_one_letter_code
_entity_poly.pdbx_strand_id
1 'polypeptide(L)'
;MNISIPEGARVEIKGTQELELIPTLVDNEATRQHAMAEIAKKQRKIGGIVPLITDVSDILTQTACKFAAKALAEGKFAIAIKAKEYAGLLGTEIQPERRFGTELSDYAKFYGTTGILHSDENLVKYGFSENEIAEIRRRLDCLERDAFILTLGTQKNAALALEKVVERINQPGVLEETRRALPNGSNSFLRPLPG
;
A
#
# COMPACT_ATOMS: atom_id res chain seq x y z
N MET A 1 2.84 -2.19 23.46
CA MET A 1 4.23 -2.73 23.49
C MET A 1 5.09 -1.94 22.53
N ASN A 2 6.38 -1.74 22.81
CA ASN A 2 7.31 -1.09 21.88
C ASN A 2 8.29 -2.14 21.34
N ILE A 3 8.50 -2.19 20.02
CA ILE A 3 9.43 -3.14 19.38
C ILE A 3 10.36 -2.37 18.43
N SER A 4 11.62 -2.78 18.38
CA SER A 4 12.64 -2.26 17.47
C SER A 4 13.70 -3.32 17.21
N ILE A 5 14.29 -3.30 16.02
CA ILE A 5 15.48 -4.10 15.67
C ILE A 5 16.61 -3.21 15.12
N PRO A 6 17.86 -3.69 15.04
CA PRO A 6 18.89 -3.04 14.24
C PRO A 6 18.43 -2.84 12.78
N GLU A 7 18.79 -1.71 12.16
CA GLU A 7 18.29 -1.27 10.83
C GLU A 7 16.78 -0.95 10.76
N GLY A 8 16.06 -1.09 11.88
CA GLY A 8 14.64 -0.77 12.01
C GLY A 8 14.38 0.57 12.70
N ALA A 9 13.20 0.67 13.31
CA ALA A 9 12.78 1.84 14.09
C ALA A 9 11.91 1.42 15.26
N ARG A 10 11.75 2.31 16.25
CA ARG A 10 10.84 2.07 17.35
C ARG A 10 9.39 2.18 16.85
N VAL A 11 8.63 1.09 16.97
CA VAL A 11 7.19 1.10 16.72
C VAL A 11 6.41 0.84 18.01
N GLU A 12 5.28 1.52 18.17
CA GLU A 12 4.35 1.28 19.26
C GLU A 12 3.20 0.40 18.76
N ILE A 13 3.05 -0.82 19.28
CA ILE A 13 1.91 -1.68 18.98
C ILE A 13 0.86 -1.60 20.09
N LYS A 14 -0.37 -1.27 19.72
CA LYS A 14 -1.56 -1.21 20.59
C LYS A 14 -2.52 -2.37 20.32
N GLY A 15 -3.36 -2.67 21.31
CA GLY A 15 -4.48 -3.62 21.14
C GLY A 15 -4.13 -5.09 21.36
N THR A 16 -2.96 -5.41 21.93
CA THR A 16 -2.61 -6.78 22.30
C THR A 16 -3.36 -7.17 23.58
N GLN A 17 -4.53 -7.82 23.44
CA GLN A 17 -5.35 -8.27 24.58
C GLN A 17 -4.99 -9.70 25.01
N GLU A 18 -4.52 -10.52 24.07
CA GLU A 18 -4.11 -11.91 24.32
C GLU A 18 -2.61 -11.96 24.61
N LEU A 19 -2.24 -12.15 25.88
CA LEU A 19 -0.84 -12.22 26.32
C LEU A 19 -0.06 -13.33 25.61
N GLU A 20 -0.73 -14.42 25.24
CA GLU A 20 -0.15 -15.57 24.53
C GLU A 20 0.31 -15.23 23.11
N LEU A 21 -0.26 -14.18 22.49
CA LEU A 21 0.14 -13.72 21.16
C LEU A 21 1.36 -12.80 21.19
N ILE A 22 1.85 -12.38 22.36
CA ILE A 22 2.98 -11.46 22.47
C ILE A 22 4.23 -11.99 21.77
N PRO A 23 4.67 -13.25 21.96
CA PRO A 23 5.86 -13.78 21.27
C PRO A 23 5.70 -13.72 19.74
N THR A 24 4.59 -14.23 19.21
CA THR A 24 4.27 -14.20 17.78
C THR A 24 4.25 -12.78 17.22
N LEU A 25 3.70 -11.82 17.98
CA LEU A 25 3.65 -10.43 17.60
C LEU A 25 5.04 -9.77 17.54
N VAL A 26 5.93 -10.12 18.48
CA VAL A 26 7.32 -9.66 18.47
C VAL A 26 8.06 -10.22 17.26
N ASP A 27 7.93 -11.52 17.00
CA ASP A 27 8.59 -12.19 15.87
C ASP A 27 8.11 -11.66 14.51
N ASN A 28 6.80 -11.46 14.36
CA ASN A 28 6.22 -10.88 13.15
C ASN A 28 6.64 -9.43 12.93
N GLU A 29 6.75 -8.62 14.00
CA GLU A 29 7.24 -7.25 13.87
C GLU A 29 8.72 -7.20 13.54
N ALA A 30 9.56 -8.06 14.14
CA ALA A 30 10.96 -8.17 13.77
C ALA A 30 11.12 -8.57 12.30
N THR A 31 10.31 -9.54 11.84
CA THR A 31 10.24 -9.97 10.43
C THR A 31 9.84 -8.79 9.52
N ARG A 32 8.81 -8.03 9.90
CA ARG A 32 8.35 -6.85 9.17
C ARG A 32 9.43 -5.80 9.05
N GLN A 33 10.10 -5.45 10.15
CA GLN A 33 11.16 -4.45 10.11
C GLN A 33 12.33 -4.89 9.23
N HIS A 34 12.71 -6.17 9.30
CA HIS A 34 13.76 -6.72 8.45
C HIS A 34 13.38 -6.67 6.96
N ALA A 35 12.16 -7.12 6.61
CA ALA A 35 11.68 -7.07 5.24
C ALA A 35 11.59 -5.63 4.69
N MET A 36 11.16 -4.67 5.52
CA MET A 36 11.14 -3.25 5.16
C MET A 36 12.54 -2.68 4.96
N ALA A 37 13.53 -3.11 5.74
CA ALA A 37 14.94 -2.73 5.53
C ALA A 37 15.48 -3.28 4.20
N GLU A 38 15.13 -4.51 3.82
CA GLU A 38 15.50 -5.09 2.52
C GLU A 38 14.82 -4.38 1.35
N ILE A 39 13.54 -4.02 1.48
CA ILE A 39 12.84 -3.16 0.52
C ILE A 39 13.56 -1.82 0.40
N ALA A 40 13.96 -1.20 1.52
CA ALA A 40 14.67 0.07 1.52
C ALA A 40 15.99 0.02 0.74
N LYS A 41 16.74 -1.08 0.85
CA LYS A 41 17.98 -1.30 0.07
C LYS A 41 17.71 -1.27 -1.43
N LYS A 42 16.57 -1.80 -1.89
CA LYS A 42 16.13 -1.73 -3.29
C LYS A 42 15.67 -0.32 -3.67
N GLN A 43 14.84 0.31 -2.84
CA GLN A 43 14.32 1.67 -3.07
C GLN A 43 15.45 2.70 -3.22
N ARG A 44 16.51 2.60 -2.40
CA ARG A 44 17.68 3.51 -2.50
C ARG A 44 18.42 3.40 -3.84
N LYS A 45 18.33 2.27 -4.55
CA LYS A 45 18.91 2.08 -5.89
C LYS A 45 18.02 2.64 -6.99
N ILE A 46 16.70 2.55 -6.81
CA ILE A 46 15.69 2.98 -7.78
C ILE A 46 15.46 4.50 -7.69
N GLY A 47 15.47 5.04 -6.48
CA GLY A 47 15.05 6.40 -6.17
C GLY A 47 13.59 6.48 -5.71
N GLY A 48 13.15 7.70 -5.42
CA GLY A 48 11.76 8.00 -5.07
C GLY A 48 10.84 8.04 -6.29
N ILE A 49 9.54 8.09 -6.03
CA ILE A 49 8.48 8.28 -7.05
C ILE A 49 7.87 9.67 -6.94
N VAL A 50 7.38 10.19 -8.06
CA VAL A 50 6.70 11.49 -8.13
C VAL A 50 5.19 11.26 -8.17
N PRO A 51 4.36 12.04 -7.45
CA PRO A 51 2.91 11.87 -7.43
C PRO A 51 2.26 12.44 -8.71
N LEU A 52 2.61 11.91 -9.89
CA LEU A 52 1.92 12.25 -11.13
C LEU A 52 0.59 11.50 -11.21
N ILE A 53 -0.43 12.08 -10.57
CA ILE A 53 -1.76 11.51 -10.49
C ILE A 53 -2.45 11.61 -11.85
N THR A 54 -2.98 10.48 -12.30
CA THR A 54 -3.69 10.36 -13.57
C THR A 54 -5.08 9.79 -13.32
N ASP A 55 -6.10 10.43 -13.89
CA ASP A 55 -7.46 9.88 -13.89
C ASP A 55 -7.56 8.73 -14.91
N VAL A 56 -8.08 7.60 -14.44
CA VAL A 56 -8.28 6.36 -15.20
C VAL A 56 -9.74 5.90 -15.12
N SER A 57 -10.64 6.75 -14.66
CA SER A 57 -12.07 6.44 -14.47
C SER A 57 -12.73 6.03 -15.79
N ASP A 58 -12.34 6.63 -16.91
CA ASP A 58 -12.87 6.35 -18.24
C ASP A 58 -12.63 4.88 -18.67
N ILE A 59 -11.48 4.33 -18.28
CA ILE A 59 -11.08 2.94 -18.58
C ILE A 59 -12.00 1.94 -17.86
N LEU A 60 -12.54 2.32 -16.70
CA LEU A 60 -13.30 1.44 -15.80
C LEU A 60 -14.82 1.62 -15.90
N THR A 61 -15.30 2.35 -16.90
CA THR A 61 -16.73 2.66 -17.09
C THR A 61 -17.64 1.43 -17.22
N GLN A 62 -17.12 0.33 -17.77
CA GLN A 62 -17.83 -0.95 -17.94
C GLN A 62 -17.19 -2.09 -17.16
N THR A 63 -16.47 -1.79 -16.08
CA THR A 63 -15.73 -2.79 -15.33
C THR A 63 -16.61 -3.84 -14.68
N ALA A 64 -16.19 -5.11 -14.74
CA ALA A 64 -16.82 -6.20 -13.98
C ALA A 64 -16.39 -6.19 -12.50
N CYS A 65 -15.42 -5.35 -12.13
CA CYS A 65 -15.01 -5.14 -10.76
C CYS A 65 -16.12 -4.42 -9.96
N LYS A 66 -16.87 -5.20 -9.17
CA LYS A 66 -18.08 -4.72 -8.47
C LYS A 66 -17.86 -3.46 -7.62
N PHE A 67 -16.75 -3.40 -6.88
CA PHE A 67 -16.49 -2.26 -6.01
C PHE A 67 -16.01 -1.02 -6.78
N ALA A 68 -15.28 -1.19 -7.88
CA ALA A 68 -14.87 -0.09 -8.74
C ALA A 68 -16.09 0.49 -9.48
N ALA A 69 -16.91 -0.37 -10.09
CA ALA A 69 -18.16 0.03 -10.73
C ALA A 69 -19.08 0.79 -9.76
N LYS A 70 -19.23 0.27 -8.53
CA LYS A 70 -20.01 0.95 -7.47
C LYS A 70 -19.44 2.32 -7.14
N ALA A 71 -18.13 2.43 -6.96
CA ALA A 71 -17.50 3.72 -6.63
C ALA A 71 -17.73 4.76 -7.74
N LEU A 72 -17.56 4.38 -9.00
CA LEU A 72 -17.80 5.27 -10.15
C LEU A 72 -19.28 5.70 -10.25
N ALA A 73 -20.22 4.78 -10.01
CA ALA A 73 -21.64 5.10 -9.98
C ALA A 73 -22.02 6.09 -8.85
N GLU A 74 -21.27 6.10 -7.75
CA GLU A 74 -21.40 7.07 -6.65
C GLU A 74 -20.70 8.42 -6.95
N GLY A 75 -20.20 8.63 -8.17
CA GLY A 75 -19.50 9.86 -8.56
C GLY A 75 -18.07 9.97 -8.01
N LYS A 76 -17.48 8.85 -7.57
CA LYS A 76 -16.06 8.79 -7.20
C LYS A 76 -15.21 8.60 -8.45
N PHE A 77 -13.93 8.91 -8.31
CA PHE A 77 -12.92 8.79 -9.34
C PHE A 77 -12.02 7.58 -9.07
N ALA A 78 -11.58 6.94 -10.15
CA ALA A 78 -10.44 6.04 -10.14
C ALA A 78 -9.22 6.81 -10.61
N ILE A 79 -8.26 6.99 -9.71
CA ILE A 79 -7.00 7.67 -10.03
C ILE A 79 -5.84 6.72 -9.78
N ALA A 80 -4.78 6.89 -10.55
CA ALA A 80 -3.60 6.06 -10.46
C ALA A 80 -2.31 6.85 -10.61
N ILE A 81 -1.22 6.25 -10.15
CA ILE A 81 0.14 6.74 -10.29
C ILE A 81 1.04 5.62 -10.83
N LYS A 82 2.06 6.03 -11.58
CA LYS A 82 3.18 5.16 -11.96
C LYS A 82 4.16 5.04 -10.78
N ALA A 83 4.47 3.80 -10.40
CA ALA A 83 5.54 3.47 -9.48
C ALA A 83 6.72 2.87 -10.28
N LYS A 84 7.60 3.77 -10.73
CA LYS A 84 8.71 3.42 -11.64
C LYS A 84 9.67 2.40 -11.01
N GLU A 85 9.93 1.30 -11.70
CA GLU A 85 10.77 0.18 -11.23
C GLU A 85 10.29 -0.55 -9.95
N TYR A 86 9.02 -0.38 -9.55
CA TYR A 86 8.43 -1.06 -8.38
C TYR A 86 7.74 -2.41 -8.72
N ALA A 87 7.81 -2.91 -9.96
CA ALA A 87 7.21 -4.20 -10.30
C ALA A 87 7.79 -5.33 -9.43
N GLY A 88 6.92 -6.14 -8.85
CA GLY A 88 7.24 -7.20 -7.89
C GLY A 88 7.59 -6.71 -6.48
N LEU A 89 7.88 -5.42 -6.29
CA LEU A 89 8.28 -4.88 -4.98
C LEU A 89 7.05 -4.62 -4.09
N LEU A 90 5.94 -4.16 -4.65
CA LEU A 90 4.70 -3.92 -3.92
C LEU A 90 4.08 -5.25 -3.44
N GLY A 91 4.26 -6.31 -4.21
CA GLY A 91 3.84 -7.68 -3.88
C GLY A 91 4.73 -8.40 -2.85
N THR A 92 5.85 -7.82 -2.43
CA THR A 92 6.77 -8.46 -1.46
C THR A 92 6.08 -8.64 -0.12
N GLU A 93 6.02 -9.88 0.38
CA GLU A 93 5.53 -10.19 1.73
C GLU A 93 6.49 -9.61 2.77
N ILE A 94 5.93 -8.93 3.77
CA ILE A 94 6.70 -8.29 4.84
C ILE A 94 6.43 -8.95 6.20
N GLN A 95 5.26 -9.54 6.38
CA GLN A 95 4.86 -10.33 7.54
C GLN A 95 3.69 -11.22 7.11
N PRO A 96 3.31 -12.26 7.88
CA PRO A 96 2.25 -13.18 7.48
C PRO A 96 0.99 -12.46 7.00
N GLU A 97 0.54 -12.82 5.80
CA GLU A 97 -0.66 -12.27 5.13
C GLU A 97 -0.60 -10.77 4.77
N ARG A 98 0.56 -10.11 4.92
CA ARG A 98 0.71 -8.69 4.58
C ARG A 98 1.93 -8.44 3.70
N ARG A 99 1.71 -7.64 2.66
CA ARG A 99 2.72 -7.23 1.69
C ARG A 99 3.08 -5.77 1.87
N PHE A 100 4.12 -5.31 1.18
CA PHE A 100 4.46 -3.90 1.14
C PHE A 100 3.28 -3.04 0.63
N GLY A 101 2.57 -3.48 -0.42
CA GLY A 101 1.35 -2.84 -0.87
C GLY A 101 0.24 -2.80 0.17
N THR A 102 0.18 -3.78 1.09
CA THR A 102 -0.77 -3.76 2.21
C THR A 102 -0.44 -2.69 3.24
N GLU A 103 0.83 -2.38 3.50
CA GLU A 103 1.23 -1.21 4.31
C GLU A 103 0.75 0.08 3.67
N LEU A 104 1.03 0.26 2.39
CA LEU A 104 0.64 1.45 1.64
C LEU A 104 -0.88 1.60 1.60
N SER A 105 -1.61 0.48 1.52
CA SER A 105 -3.07 0.50 1.63
C SER A 105 -3.57 0.97 2.99
N ASP A 106 -2.87 0.71 4.09
CA ASP A 106 -3.28 1.21 5.41
C ASP A 106 -3.12 2.74 5.49
N TYR A 107 -2.02 3.26 4.94
CA TYR A 107 -1.80 4.70 4.80
C TYR A 107 -2.93 5.35 4.00
N ALA A 108 -3.25 4.80 2.82
CA ALA A 108 -4.36 5.32 2.00
C ALA A 108 -5.72 5.29 2.73
N LYS A 109 -5.98 4.24 3.53
CA LYS A 109 -7.19 4.14 4.37
C LYS A 109 -7.25 5.22 5.43
N PHE A 110 -6.14 5.46 6.12
CA PHE A 110 -6.05 6.52 7.12
C PHE A 110 -6.35 7.91 6.54
N TYR A 111 -5.92 8.16 5.31
CA TYR A 111 -6.16 9.43 4.60
C TYR A 111 -7.47 9.50 3.80
N GLY A 112 -8.42 8.58 4.06
CA GLY A 112 -9.82 8.76 3.67
C GLY A 112 -10.27 8.03 2.39
N THR A 113 -9.52 7.03 1.93
CA THR A 113 -9.95 6.09 0.89
C THR A 113 -10.25 4.70 1.48
N THR A 114 -10.69 3.76 0.64
CA THR A 114 -10.86 2.35 1.05
C THR A 114 -9.54 1.56 0.99
N GLY A 115 -8.43 2.18 0.58
CA GLY A 115 -7.15 1.55 0.33
C GLY A 115 -6.65 1.79 -1.09
N ILE A 116 -5.65 1.02 -1.48
CA ILE A 116 -5.11 1.03 -2.84
C ILE A 116 -5.27 -0.36 -3.48
N LEU A 117 -5.13 -0.37 -4.80
CA LEU A 117 -4.84 -1.53 -5.62
C LEU A 117 -3.48 -1.32 -6.27
N HIS A 118 -2.72 -2.37 -6.49
CA HIS A 118 -1.47 -2.27 -7.24
C HIS A 118 -1.28 -3.42 -8.24
N SER A 119 -0.41 -3.18 -9.24
CA SER A 119 -0.23 -4.10 -10.37
C SER A 119 0.39 -5.45 -10.01
N ASP A 120 1.02 -5.58 -8.85
CA ASP A 120 1.55 -6.88 -8.36
C ASP A 120 0.44 -7.76 -7.75
N GLU A 121 -0.76 -7.24 -7.56
CA GLU A 121 -1.92 -8.02 -7.14
C GLU A 121 -2.54 -8.74 -8.33
N ASN A 122 -3.29 -9.82 -8.06
CA ASN A 122 -4.09 -10.46 -9.09
C ASN A 122 -5.41 -9.69 -9.27
N LEU A 123 -5.36 -8.59 -10.01
CA LEU A 123 -6.50 -7.71 -10.26
C LEU A 123 -7.63 -8.41 -11.03
N VAL A 124 -7.31 -9.44 -11.82
CA VAL A 124 -8.32 -10.26 -12.51
C VAL A 124 -9.24 -10.98 -11.51
N LYS A 125 -8.71 -11.44 -10.37
CA LYS A 125 -9.53 -12.02 -9.28
C LYS A 125 -10.49 -11.01 -8.65
N TYR A 126 -10.24 -9.71 -8.81
CA TYR A 126 -11.14 -8.65 -8.35
C TYR A 126 -12.18 -8.23 -9.41
N GLY A 127 -12.10 -8.80 -10.62
CA GLY A 127 -13.02 -8.53 -11.72
C GLY A 127 -12.53 -7.49 -12.71
N PHE A 128 -11.26 -7.08 -12.66
CA PHE A 128 -10.66 -6.30 -13.74
C PHE A 128 -10.34 -7.20 -14.93
N SER A 129 -10.59 -6.75 -16.14
CA SER A 129 -10.16 -7.43 -17.36
C SER A 129 -8.69 -7.14 -17.66
N GLU A 130 -8.03 -8.05 -18.38
CA GLU A 130 -6.66 -7.83 -18.87
C GLU A 130 -6.54 -6.56 -19.72
N ASN A 131 -7.58 -6.23 -20.49
CA ASN A 131 -7.63 -5.01 -21.29
C ASN A 131 -7.65 -3.74 -20.43
N GLU A 132 -8.41 -3.71 -19.33
CA GLU A 132 -8.43 -2.58 -18.40
C GLU A 132 -7.06 -2.39 -17.75
N ILE A 133 -6.42 -3.49 -17.32
CA ILE A 133 -5.08 -3.46 -16.72
C ILE A 133 -4.06 -2.94 -17.74
N ALA A 134 -4.10 -3.44 -18.97
CA ALA A 134 -3.22 -3.00 -20.05
C ALA A 134 -3.42 -1.51 -20.39
N GLU A 135 -4.66 -1.04 -20.45
CA GLU A 135 -4.98 0.35 -20.75
C GLU A 135 -4.57 1.31 -19.63
N ILE A 136 -4.72 0.90 -18.35
CA ILE A 136 -4.16 1.66 -17.21
C ILE A 136 -2.63 1.76 -17.33
N ARG A 137 -1.95 0.65 -17.60
CA ARG A 137 -0.49 0.66 -17.80
C ARG A 137 -0.09 1.58 -18.95
N ARG A 138 -0.82 1.53 -20.07
CA ARG A 138 -0.57 2.38 -21.24
C ARG A 138 -0.79 3.87 -20.93
N ARG A 139 -1.87 4.22 -20.24
CA ARG A 139 -2.19 5.60 -19.83
C ARG A 139 -1.13 6.19 -18.91
N LEU A 140 -0.54 5.37 -18.05
CA LEU A 140 0.51 5.76 -17.11
C LEU A 140 1.93 5.65 -17.70
N ASP A 141 2.07 5.23 -18.96
CA ASP A 141 3.36 4.93 -19.60
C ASP A 141 4.21 3.94 -18.78
N CYS A 142 3.58 2.92 -18.20
CA CYS A 142 4.27 1.89 -17.43
C CYS A 142 5.02 0.91 -18.35
N LEU A 143 6.34 0.82 -18.19
CA LEU A 143 7.17 -0.23 -18.77
C LEU A 143 7.02 -1.54 -17.98
N GLU A 144 7.60 -2.64 -18.44
CA GLU A 144 7.51 -3.95 -17.76
C GLU A 144 8.00 -3.93 -16.32
N ARG A 145 9.07 -3.18 -16.04
CA ARG A 145 9.65 -3.04 -14.70
C ARG A 145 8.86 -2.11 -13.79
N ASP A 146 7.91 -1.37 -14.34
CA ASP A 146 7.11 -0.42 -13.58
C ASP A 146 5.87 -1.09 -12.99
N ALA A 147 5.45 -0.60 -11.83
CA ALA A 147 4.16 -0.90 -11.24
C ALA A 147 3.22 0.30 -11.38
N PHE A 148 1.93 0.07 -11.18
CA PHE A 148 0.99 1.16 -10.89
C PHE A 148 0.32 0.96 -9.54
N ILE A 149 -0.11 2.06 -8.95
CA ILE A 149 -0.93 2.10 -7.75
C ILE A 149 -2.19 2.90 -8.09
N LEU A 150 -3.36 2.34 -7.77
CA LEU A 150 -4.67 2.90 -8.05
C LEU A 150 -5.48 3.03 -6.75
N THR A 151 -6.28 4.07 -6.62
CA THR A 151 -7.27 4.19 -5.55
C THR A 151 -8.60 4.73 -6.08
N LEU A 152 -9.65 4.50 -5.30
CA LEU A 152 -11.01 4.94 -5.57
C LEU A 152 -11.46 5.89 -4.47
N GLY A 153 -11.98 7.05 -4.85
CA GLY A 153 -12.47 8.03 -3.87
C GLY A 153 -12.97 9.31 -4.52
N THR A 154 -13.43 10.26 -3.71
CA THR A 154 -13.65 11.62 -4.21
C THR A 154 -12.33 12.19 -4.71
N GLN A 155 -12.37 13.10 -5.68
CA GLN A 155 -11.15 13.70 -6.26
C GLN A 155 -10.18 14.17 -5.18
N LYS A 156 -10.69 14.85 -4.14
CA LYS A 156 -9.90 15.34 -3.00
C LYS A 156 -9.28 14.21 -2.17
N ASN A 157 -10.07 13.23 -1.72
CA ASN A 157 -9.58 12.19 -0.82
C ASN A 157 -8.67 11.20 -1.54
N ALA A 158 -9.00 10.85 -2.78
CA ALA A 158 -8.21 9.97 -3.59
C ALA A 158 -6.82 10.60 -3.85
N ALA A 159 -6.78 11.88 -4.25
CA ALA A 159 -5.52 12.57 -4.52
C ALA A 159 -4.65 12.65 -3.25
N LEU A 160 -5.24 13.08 -2.13
CA LEU A 160 -4.55 13.13 -0.84
C LEU A 160 -4.00 11.75 -0.44
N ALA A 161 -4.78 10.68 -0.60
CA ALA A 161 -4.33 9.34 -0.25
C ALA A 161 -3.15 8.87 -1.12
N LEU A 162 -3.17 9.11 -2.44
CA LEU A 162 -2.04 8.76 -3.29
C LEU A 162 -0.80 9.62 -3.02
N GLU A 163 -0.96 10.92 -2.74
CA GLU A 163 0.14 11.78 -2.29
C GLU A 163 0.79 11.21 -1.02
N LYS A 164 -0.01 10.81 -0.03
CA LYS A 164 0.50 10.21 1.21
C LYS A 164 1.12 8.83 1.04
N VAL A 165 0.60 8.03 0.10
CA VAL A 165 1.25 6.77 -0.31
C VAL A 165 2.61 7.04 -0.95
N VAL A 166 2.71 8.06 -1.81
CA VAL A 166 3.97 8.47 -2.45
C VAL A 166 4.96 8.99 -1.42
N GLU A 167 4.53 9.85 -0.49
CA GLU A 167 5.35 10.30 0.64
C GLU A 167 5.88 9.12 1.45
N ARG A 168 5.04 8.11 1.72
CA ARG A 168 5.45 6.90 2.44
C ARG A 168 6.47 6.08 1.65
N ILE A 169 6.26 5.88 0.36
CA ILE A 169 7.21 5.17 -0.52
C ILE A 169 8.55 5.89 -0.53
N ASN A 170 8.54 7.22 -0.56
CA ASN A 170 9.73 8.08 -0.59
C ASN A 170 10.47 8.19 0.74
N GLN A 171 10.01 7.50 1.80
CA GLN A 171 10.72 7.35 3.06
C GLN A 171 11.13 5.89 3.26
N PRO A 172 12.22 5.42 2.60
CA PRO A 172 12.62 4.02 2.64
C PRO A 172 12.96 3.54 4.06
N GLY A 173 12.50 2.33 4.38
CA GLY A 173 12.77 1.68 5.65
C GLY A 173 11.58 1.70 6.61
N VAL A 174 11.89 1.43 7.87
CA VAL A 174 10.91 1.42 8.95
C VAL A 174 10.72 2.84 9.47
N LEU A 175 9.47 3.27 9.63
CA LEU A 175 9.13 4.55 10.25
C LEU A 175 8.70 4.35 11.69
N GLU A 176 8.95 5.36 12.52
CA GLU A 176 8.38 5.40 13.86
C GLU A 176 6.89 5.72 13.78
N GLU A 177 6.05 4.77 14.20
CA GLU A 177 4.60 4.88 14.07
C GLU A 177 3.87 4.05 15.14
N THR A 178 2.60 4.39 15.36
CA THR A 178 1.69 3.55 16.15
C THR A 178 1.00 2.56 15.21
N ARG A 179 0.97 1.29 15.64
CA ARG A 179 0.41 0.15 14.92
C ARG A 179 -0.59 -0.58 15.80
N ARG A 180 -1.51 -1.33 15.21
CA ARG A 180 -2.48 -2.19 15.92
C ARG A 180 -2.14 -3.66 15.71
N ALA A 181 -2.24 -4.46 16.76
CA ALA A 181 -2.14 -5.92 16.66
C ALA A 181 -3.34 -6.48 15.87
N LEU A 182 -3.08 -7.53 15.08
CA LEU A 182 -4.10 -8.29 14.36
C LEU A 182 -4.25 -9.68 15.01
N PRO A 183 -5.40 -10.36 14.81
CA PRO A 183 -5.68 -11.66 15.45
C PRO A 183 -4.68 -12.76 15.10
N ASN A 184 -4.06 -12.70 13.91
CA ASN A 184 -3.03 -13.66 13.47
C ASN A 184 -1.62 -13.34 14.03
N GLY A 185 -1.51 -12.39 14.96
CA GLY A 185 -0.23 -11.95 15.53
C GLY A 185 0.59 -11.05 14.60
N SER A 186 0.12 -10.70 13.39
CA SER A 186 0.72 -9.63 12.60
C SER A 186 0.20 -8.26 13.09
N ASN A 187 0.63 -7.16 12.47
CA ASN A 187 0.19 -5.83 12.89
C ASN A 187 -0.05 -4.91 11.69
N SER A 188 -0.85 -3.86 11.87
CA SER A 188 -1.18 -2.90 10.81
C SER A 188 -0.95 -1.46 11.24
N PHE A 189 -0.66 -0.58 10.28
CA PHE A 189 -0.52 0.84 10.56
C PHE A 189 -1.81 1.38 11.18
N LEU A 190 -1.68 2.26 12.18
CA LEU A 190 -2.80 2.93 12.82
C LEU A 190 -2.72 4.44 12.62
N ARG A 191 -1.56 5.03 12.94
CA ARG A 191 -1.29 6.46 12.79
C ARG A 191 0.20 6.76 12.95
N PRO A 192 0.71 7.90 12.45
CA PRO A 192 2.05 8.38 12.80
C PRO A 192 2.19 8.56 14.32
N LEU A 193 3.41 8.50 14.86
CA LEU A 193 3.60 8.83 16.28
C LEU A 193 3.19 10.30 16.53
N PRO A 194 2.45 10.59 17.62
CA PRO A 194 2.30 11.95 18.08
C PRO A 194 3.68 12.47 18.49
N GLY A 195 4.04 13.65 17.97
CA GLY A 195 5.26 14.36 18.34
C GLY A 195 5.29 14.78 19.80
#